data_AF-A0A7J4L6D6-F1
#
_entry.id   AF-A0A7J4L6D6-F1
#
_cell.length_a   1.000
_cell.length_b   1.000
_cell.length_c   1.000
_cell.angle_alpha   90.00
_cell.angle_beta   90.00
_cell.angle_gamma   90.00
#
_symmetry.space_group_name_H-M   'P 1'
#
loop_
_entity.id
_entity.type
_entity.pdbx_description
1 polymer ?
#
loop_
_entity_poly.entity_id
_entity_poly.type
_entity_poly.pdbx_seq_one_letter_code
_entity_poly.pdbx_strand_id
1 'polypeptide(L)'
;IGTIRQDVNLSVKNTPRVEIKGFQEIDTIADVIKKETERRLKLIEDGKMPEHEVRKAEKDGTTTFLRPMPGSDRMYPETDVPTIRFDASKLELPELISDKAEKIEDLGLGKDLAEALAKSGKADLLQEFVQRFKNVKPAFIAETMLSTPKIMRRKYNIEINPTEQDFKVLFEALNEGKISKDNIEDIFKEQMPVKDIIVKYHAMSDKDLESQIKKIVSENKDLQFNALIGKVMSVLRGKADPKKIVEMLNRLK
;
A
#
# COMPACT_ATOMS: atom_id res chain seq x y z
N ILE A 1 -15.79 2.35 14.27
CA ILE A 1 -15.70 3.74 14.80
C ILE A 1 -15.54 3.62 16.32
N GLY A 2 -14.53 4.27 16.90
CA GLY A 2 -14.31 4.28 18.36
C GLY A 2 -13.40 3.20 18.93
N THR A 3 -12.72 2.41 18.09
CA THR A 3 -11.76 1.37 18.50
C THR A 3 -10.52 1.95 19.17
N ILE A 4 -10.13 3.16 18.76
CA ILE A 4 -9.03 3.93 19.34
C ILE A 4 -9.60 5.26 19.83
N ARG A 5 -9.19 5.67 21.03
CA ARG A 5 -9.53 6.96 21.64
C ARG A 5 -8.25 7.62 22.08
N GLN A 6 -8.16 8.92 21.86
CA GLN A 6 -6.99 9.72 22.16
C GLN A 6 -7.45 10.99 22.88
N ASP A 7 -6.75 11.30 23.96
CA ASP A 7 -6.91 12.52 24.73
C ASP A 7 -5.52 13.18 24.83
N VAL A 8 -5.48 14.50 24.71
CA VAL A 8 -4.23 15.27 24.70
C VAL A 8 -4.14 16.09 25.98
N ASN A 9 -3.04 15.93 26.70
CA ASN A 9 -2.72 16.77 27.85
C ASN A 9 -1.73 17.86 27.42
N LEU A 10 -2.11 19.11 27.61
CA LEU A 10 -1.33 20.27 27.19
C LEU A 10 -1.14 21.24 28.37
N SER A 11 0.02 21.86 28.44
CA SER A 11 0.30 22.97 29.37
C SER A 11 1.32 23.90 28.73
N VAL A 12 1.14 25.21 28.92
CA VAL A 12 2.21 26.20 28.70
C VAL A 12 3.04 26.30 29.97
N LYS A 13 4.33 26.65 29.85
CA LYS A 13 5.24 26.79 31.00
C LYS A 13 4.58 27.61 32.12
N ASN A 14 4.66 27.11 33.36
CA ASN A 14 4.07 27.70 34.56
C ASN A 14 2.55 27.86 34.53
N THR A 15 1.82 27.12 33.67
CA THR A 15 0.34 27.10 33.69
C THR A 15 -0.19 25.74 34.07
N PRO A 16 -1.41 25.68 34.65
CA PRO A 16 -2.18 24.45 34.81
C PRO A 16 -2.28 23.61 33.54
N ARG A 17 -2.47 22.30 33.72
CA ARG A 17 -2.75 21.36 32.62
C ARG A 17 -4.19 21.52 32.13
N VAL A 18 -4.37 21.53 30.82
CA VAL A 18 -5.66 21.29 30.15
C VAL A 18 -5.66 19.90 29.53
N GLU A 19 -6.76 19.18 29.67
CA GLU A 19 -7.00 17.91 29.00
C GLU A 19 -8.00 18.13 27.86
N ILE A 20 -7.62 17.78 26.63
CA ILE A 20 -8.44 17.94 25.45
C ILE A 20 -8.92 16.55 25.02
N LYS A 21 -10.23 16.38 24.88
CA LYS A 21 -10.87 15.12 24.48
C LYS A 21 -11.56 15.22 23.14
N GLY A 22 -11.83 14.06 22.54
CA GLY A 22 -12.73 13.96 21.39
C GLY A 22 -12.07 14.11 20.03
N PHE A 23 -10.80 13.73 19.91
CA PHE A 23 -10.11 13.67 18.63
C PHE A 23 -10.72 12.58 17.74
N GLN A 24 -11.30 12.99 16.61
CA GLN A 24 -11.87 12.08 15.61
C GLN A 24 -10.81 11.62 14.61
N GLU A 25 -9.87 12.52 14.26
CA GLU A 25 -8.82 12.30 13.27
C GLU A 25 -7.46 12.69 13.88
N ILE A 26 -6.47 11.80 13.75
CA ILE A 26 -5.12 11.99 14.31
C ILE A 26 -4.48 13.28 13.78
N ASP A 27 -4.70 13.59 12.50
CA ASP A 27 -4.10 14.74 11.83
C ASP A 27 -4.57 16.08 12.42
N THR A 28 -5.74 16.11 13.06
CA THR A 28 -6.28 17.33 13.70
C THR A 28 -5.58 17.68 15.02
N ILE A 29 -4.85 16.74 15.62
CA ILE A 29 -4.20 16.94 16.92
C ILE A 29 -3.23 18.13 16.88
N ALA A 30 -2.43 18.24 15.83
CA ALA A 30 -1.44 19.30 15.71
C ALA A 30 -2.08 20.70 15.65
N ASP A 31 -3.15 20.86 14.86
CA ASP A 31 -3.87 22.14 14.74
C ASP A 31 -4.57 22.52 16.05
N VAL A 32 -5.19 21.55 16.71
CA VAL A 32 -5.85 21.77 18.02
C VAL A 32 -4.83 22.17 19.09
N ILE A 33 -3.66 21.51 19.15
CA ILE A 33 -2.59 21.89 20.09
C ILE A 33 -2.14 23.32 19.82
N LYS A 34 -1.94 23.68 18.55
CA LYS A 34 -1.53 25.04 18.16
C LYS A 34 -2.54 26.09 18.63
N LYS A 35 -3.82 25.92 18.28
CA LYS A 35 -4.89 26.86 18.65
C LYS A 35 -5.13 26.94 20.15
N GLU A 36 -5.07 25.82 20.86
CA GLU A 36 -5.18 25.83 22.33
C GLU A 36 -3.97 26.51 22.98
N THR A 37 -2.77 26.34 22.42
CA THR A 37 -1.58 27.06 22.89
C THR A 37 -1.74 28.57 22.70
N GLU A 38 -2.17 29.01 21.52
CA GLU A 38 -2.44 30.43 21.22
C GLU A 38 -3.51 31.01 22.15
N ARG A 39 -4.61 30.28 22.38
CA ARG A 39 -5.67 30.69 23.33
C ARG A 39 -5.13 30.89 24.74
N ARG A 40 -4.30 29.97 25.24
CA ARG A 40 -3.73 30.03 26.59
C ARG A 40 -2.71 31.16 26.71
N LEU A 41 -1.87 31.37 25.70
CA LEU A 41 -0.95 32.51 25.66
C LEU A 41 -1.70 33.84 25.70
N LYS A 42 -2.77 33.97 24.90
CA LYS A 42 -3.63 35.17 24.93
C LYS A 42 -4.27 35.42 26.29
N LEU A 43 -4.71 34.38 26.99
CA LEU A 43 -5.22 34.53 28.36
C LEU A 43 -4.16 35.12 29.30
N ILE A 44 -2.92 34.64 29.20
CA ILE A 44 -1.80 35.16 30.00
C ILE A 44 -1.53 36.63 29.65
N GLU A 45 -1.51 36.98 28.36
CA GLU A 45 -1.34 38.36 27.88
C GLU A 45 -2.45 39.29 28.42
N ASP A 46 -3.68 38.78 28.50
CA ASP A 46 -4.84 39.48 29.08
C ASP A 46 -4.81 39.51 30.63
N GLY A 47 -3.74 39.02 31.27
CA GLY A 47 -3.59 38.98 32.72
C GLY A 47 -4.42 37.91 33.44
N LYS A 48 -4.97 36.94 32.70
CA LYS A 48 -5.79 35.84 33.23
C LYS A 48 -4.98 34.55 33.32
N MET A 49 -4.99 33.94 34.49
CA MET A 49 -4.34 32.65 34.69
C MET A 49 -5.20 31.52 34.11
N PRO A 50 -4.68 30.69 33.18
CA PRO A 50 -5.43 29.55 32.67
C PRO A 50 -5.75 28.53 33.77
N GLU A 51 -6.95 27.93 33.74
CA GLU A 51 -7.41 26.99 34.78
C GLU A 51 -7.12 25.51 34.45
N HIS A 52 -7.34 24.65 35.45
CA HIS A 52 -7.40 23.19 35.32
C HIS A 52 -8.76 22.75 34.77
N GLU A 53 -8.81 22.50 33.46
CA GLU A 53 -10.06 22.21 32.78
C GLU A 53 -9.93 21.03 31.80
N VAL A 54 -11.07 20.40 31.53
CA VAL A 54 -11.25 19.47 30.44
C VAL A 54 -11.97 20.21 29.32
N ARG A 55 -11.41 20.16 28.11
CA ARG A 55 -11.96 20.77 26.91
C ARG A 55 -12.25 19.71 25.85
N LYS A 56 -13.13 20.04 24.91
CA LYS A 56 -13.42 19.22 23.72
C LYS A 56 -12.73 19.81 22.51
N ALA A 57 -12.11 18.97 21.69
CA ALA A 57 -11.64 19.36 20.37
C ALA A 57 -12.83 19.53 19.42
N GLU A 58 -12.92 20.69 18.77
CA GLU A 58 -13.89 20.97 17.72
C GLU A 58 -13.29 20.72 16.33
N LYS A 59 -14.16 20.54 15.34
CA LYS A 59 -13.74 20.24 13.95
C LYS A 59 -12.92 21.36 13.31
N ASP A 60 -13.13 22.59 13.75
CA ASP A 60 -12.39 23.77 13.27
C ASP A 60 -11.04 23.94 13.99
N GLY A 61 -10.63 22.96 14.80
CA GLY A 61 -9.40 22.99 15.58
C GLY A 61 -9.48 23.84 16.86
N THR A 62 -10.59 24.52 17.12
CA THR A 62 -10.79 25.23 18.40
C THR A 62 -11.16 24.27 19.51
N THR A 63 -11.20 24.77 20.74
CA THR A 63 -11.55 23.97 21.91
C THR A 63 -12.70 24.61 22.68
N THR A 64 -13.64 23.80 23.14
CA THR A 64 -14.76 24.25 23.99
C THR A 64 -14.60 23.70 25.40
N PHE A 65 -14.96 24.50 26.41
CA PHE A 65 -14.94 24.04 27.80
C PHE A 65 -15.98 22.93 27.99
N LEU A 66 -15.59 21.85 28.68
CA LEU A 66 -16.53 20.79 29.08
C LEU A 66 -16.82 20.86 30.57
N ARG A 67 -15.77 20.76 31.38
CA ARG A 67 -15.88 20.65 32.84
C ARG A 67 -14.56 20.99 33.52
N PRO A 68 -14.58 21.38 34.81
CA PRO A 68 -13.38 21.43 35.63
C PRO A 68 -12.72 20.04 35.69
N MET A 69 -11.39 20.02 35.79
CA MET A 69 -10.65 18.76 35.90
C MET A 69 -10.98 18.06 37.24
N PRO A 70 -11.32 16.76 37.23
CA PRO A 70 -11.57 16.03 38.47
C PRO A 70 -10.30 15.93 39.33
N GLY A 71 -10.49 15.85 40.66
CA GLY A 71 -9.40 15.68 41.63
C GLY A 71 -8.67 14.34 41.53
N SER A 72 -7.53 14.22 42.20
CA SER A 72 -6.52 13.19 41.94
C SER A 72 -6.83 11.78 42.44
N ASP A 73 -7.53 11.58 43.57
CA ASP A 73 -7.45 10.29 44.27
C ASP A 73 -8.79 9.69 44.69
N ARG A 74 -9.19 8.60 44.00
CA ARG A 74 -10.26 7.67 44.42
C ARG A 74 -9.95 6.20 44.10
N MET A 75 -8.69 5.85 43.84
CA MET A 75 -8.34 4.47 43.46
C MET A 75 -7.98 3.65 44.70
N TYR A 76 -8.57 2.45 44.82
CA TYR A 76 -8.18 1.40 45.77
C TYR A 76 -8.06 0.08 45.00
N PRO A 77 -7.27 -0.90 45.49
CA PRO A 77 -7.19 -2.21 44.85
C PRO A 77 -8.56 -2.90 44.84
N GLU A 78 -9.00 -3.36 43.67
CA GLU A 78 -10.22 -4.15 43.53
C GLU A 78 -10.08 -5.46 44.32
N THR A 79 -10.94 -5.68 45.32
CA THR A 79 -10.86 -6.83 46.23
C THR A 79 -11.58 -8.06 45.68
N ASP A 80 -12.52 -7.86 44.75
CA ASP A 80 -13.31 -8.96 44.17
C ASP A 80 -12.50 -9.75 43.12
N VAL A 81 -11.36 -9.22 42.67
CA VAL A 81 -10.52 -9.83 41.64
C VAL A 81 -9.17 -10.25 42.23
N PRO A 82 -8.76 -11.53 42.07
CA PRO A 82 -7.45 -11.97 42.55
C PRO A 82 -6.32 -11.28 41.76
N THR A 83 -5.20 -11.06 42.44
CA THR A 83 -4.02 -10.48 41.80
C THR A 83 -3.45 -11.42 40.73
N ILE A 84 -3.25 -10.90 39.52
CA ILE A 84 -2.63 -11.63 38.41
C ILE A 84 -1.11 -11.55 38.56
N ARG A 85 -0.45 -12.71 38.67
CA ARG A 85 1.02 -12.81 38.57
C ARG A 85 1.39 -13.23 37.16
N PHE A 86 2.09 -12.35 36.46
CA PHE A 86 2.53 -12.58 35.08
C PHE A 86 4.01 -12.98 35.04
N ASP A 87 4.33 -14.03 34.28
CA ASP A 87 5.71 -14.45 34.01
C ASP A 87 6.09 -14.01 32.58
N ALA A 88 6.93 -12.97 32.51
CA ALA A 88 7.36 -12.39 31.24
C ALA A 88 8.31 -13.29 30.44
N SER A 89 8.86 -14.36 31.02
CA SER A 89 9.82 -15.23 30.33
C SER A 89 9.23 -16.01 29.15
N LYS A 90 7.90 -16.12 29.07
CA LYS A 90 7.18 -16.85 28.02
C LYS A 90 6.60 -15.93 26.93
N LEU A 91 6.91 -14.64 26.96
CA LEU A 91 6.32 -13.67 26.03
C LEU A 91 7.11 -13.62 24.71
N GLU A 92 6.46 -14.01 23.62
CA GLU A 92 6.95 -13.72 22.27
C GLU A 92 6.44 -12.34 21.83
N LEU A 93 7.36 -11.40 21.60
CA LEU A 93 7.00 -10.06 21.13
C LEU A 93 6.75 -10.10 19.61
N PRO A 94 5.63 -9.53 19.13
CA PRO A 94 5.42 -9.39 17.71
C PRO A 94 6.42 -8.38 17.13
N GLU A 95 6.80 -8.62 15.88
CA GLU A 95 7.69 -7.72 15.14
C GLU A 95 6.99 -6.38 14.83
N LEU A 96 7.71 -5.26 14.99
CA LEU A 96 7.17 -3.94 14.70
C LEU A 96 7.11 -3.69 13.19
N ILE A 97 6.22 -2.78 12.78
CA ILE A 97 6.11 -2.35 11.38
C ILE A 97 7.43 -1.73 10.90
N SER A 98 8.16 -1.02 11.77
CA SER A 98 9.49 -0.48 11.50
C SER A 98 10.49 -1.58 11.18
N ASP A 99 10.55 -2.61 12.01
CA ASP A 99 11.51 -3.71 11.88
C ASP A 99 11.22 -4.50 10.59
N LYS A 100 9.94 -4.71 10.28
CA LYS A 100 9.50 -5.30 9.01
C LYS A 100 9.94 -4.46 7.80
N ALA A 101 9.87 -3.13 7.89
CA ALA A 101 10.30 -2.24 6.83
C ALA A 101 11.81 -2.32 6.61
N GLU A 102 12.61 -2.30 7.69
CA GLU A 102 14.07 -2.46 7.62
C GLU A 102 14.48 -3.78 6.93
N LYS A 103 13.85 -4.90 7.30
CA LYS A 103 14.09 -6.19 6.64
C LYS A 103 13.75 -6.19 5.14
N ILE A 104 12.78 -5.38 4.72
CA ILE A 104 12.43 -5.25 3.30
C ILE A 104 13.44 -4.35 2.59
N GLU A 105 13.96 -3.31 3.24
CA GLU A 105 15.03 -2.47 2.69
C GLU A 105 16.30 -3.31 2.41
N ASP A 106 16.64 -4.25 3.30
CA ASP A 106 17.76 -5.17 3.13
C ASP A 106 17.64 -6.06 1.86
N LEU A 107 16.42 -6.23 1.32
CA LEU A 107 16.20 -6.92 0.04
C LEU A 107 16.49 -6.02 -1.19
N GLY A 108 17.00 -4.81 -0.97
CA GLY A 108 17.34 -3.83 -2.01
C GLY A 108 16.14 -2.98 -2.48
N LEU A 109 15.12 -2.81 -1.63
CA LEU A 109 13.98 -1.95 -1.92
C LEU A 109 14.20 -0.54 -1.40
N GLY A 110 13.64 0.45 -2.10
CA GLY A 110 13.65 1.84 -1.62
C GLY A 110 12.78 1.99 -0.36
N LYS A 111 13.22 2.87 0.55
CA LYS A 111 12.58 3.14 1.85
C LYS A 111 11.06 3.37 1.77
N ASP A 112 10.61 4.23 0.85
CA ASP A 112 9.18 4.52 0.71
C ASP A 112 8.35 3.28 0.34
N LEU A 113 8.91 2.41 -0.50
CA LEU A 113 8.25 1.18 -0.93
C LEU A 113 8.22 0.14 0.20
N ALA A 114 9.31 0.04 0.96
CA ALA A 114 9.42 -0.84 2.12
C ALA A 114 8.42 -0.44 3.22
N GLU A 115 8.36 0.85 3.58
CA GLU A 115 7.39 1.36 4.56
C GLU A 115 5.95 1.15 4.11
N ALA A 116 5.63 1.44 2.84
CA ALA A 116 4.29 1.26 2.30
C ALA A 116 3.86 -0.22 2.35
N LEU A 117 4.79 -1.15 2.08
CA LEU A 117 4.51 -2.57 2.13
C LEU A 117 4.33 -3.07 3.56
N ALA A 118 5.20 -2.65 4.49
CA ALA A 118 5.10 -3.01 5.90
C ALA A 118 3.76 -2.55 6.50
N LYS A 119 3.32 -1.33 6.19
CA LYS A 119 2.01 -0.79 6.61
C LYS A 119 0.82 -1.53 5.98
N SER A 120 1.00 -2.12 4.79
CA SER A 120 -0.06 -2.87 4.11
C SER A 120 -0.30 -4.28 4.68
N GLY A 121 0.59 -4.77 5.56
CA GLY A 121 0.53 -6.13 6.10
C GLY A 121 1.00 -7.23 5.14
N LYS A 122 1.53 -6.88 3.96
CA LYS A 122 1.98 -7.85 2.94
C LYS A 122 3.49 -8.15 2.98
N ALA A 123 4.17 -7.74 4.05
CA ALA A 123 5.62 -7.92 4.20
C ALA A 123 6.04 -9.39 4.13
N ASP A 124 5.34 -10.25 4.88
CA ASP A 124 5.66 -11.67 5.00
C ASP A 124 5.46 -12.39 3.65
N LEU A 125 4.41 -12.00 2.90
CA LEU A 125 4.12 -12.52 1.56
C LEU A 125 5.20 -12.13 0.53
N LEU A 126 5.75 -10.91 0.62
CA LEU A 126 6.86 -10.52 -0.24
C LEU A 126 8.09 -11.40 0.02
N GLN A 127 8.42 -11.65 1.29
CA GLN A 127 9.57 -12.49 1.63
C GLN A 127 9.42 -13.90 1.05
N GLU A 128 8.22 -14.49 1.13
CA GLU A 128 7.90 -15.77 0.48
C GLU A 128 8.13 -15.70 -1.04
N PHE A 129 7.61 -14.66 -1.69
CA PHE A 129 7.71 -14.52 -3.15
C PHE A 129 9.13 -14.25 -3.64
N VAL A 130 9.93 -13.47 -2.90
CA VAL A 130 11.34 -13.22 -3.23
C VAL A 130 12.15 -14.51 -3.13
N GLN A 131 11.88 -15.37 -2.13
CA GLN A 131 12.54 -16.66 -2.01
C GLN A 131 12.15 -17.63 -3.14
N ARG A 132 10.87 -17.63 -3.53
CA ARG A 132 10.32 -18.55 -4.55
C ARG A 132 10.66 -18.12 -5.99
N PHE A 133 10.60 -16.82 -6.30
CA PHE A 133 10.67 -16.30 -7.67
C PHE A 133 11.99 -15.58 -7.94
N LYS A 134 13.10 -16.33 -7.94
CA LYS A 134 14.46 -15.80 -8.05
C LYS A 134 14.76 -15.08 -9.38
N ASN A 135 14.01 -15.36 -10.45
CA ASN A 135 14.20 -14.71 -11.75
C ASN A 135 13.54 -13.32 -11.83
N VAL A 136 12.71 -12.96 -10.84
CA VAL A 136 12.01 -11.68 -10.79
C VAL A 136 12.67 -10.78 -9.73
N LYS A 137 12.93 -9.53 -10.10
CA LYS A 137 13.55 -8.57 -9.16
C LYS A 137 12.62 -8.30 -7.97
N PRO A 138 13.11 -8.29 -6.71
CA PRO A 138 12.29 -8.02 -5.52
C PRO A 138 11.50 -6.71 -5.60
N ALA A 139 12.15 -5.65 -6.08
CA ALA A 139 11.50 -4.34 -6.26
C ALA A 139 10.28 -4.41 -7.20
N PHE A 140 10.35 -5.21 -8.27
CA PHE A 140 9.25 -5.38 -9.21
C PHE A 140 8.07 -6.14 -8.60
N ILE A 141 8.36 -7.15 -7.76
CA ILE A 141 7.33 -7.90 -7.03
C ILE A 141 6.57 -6.96 -6.09
N ALA A 142 7.30 -6.20 -5.26
CA ALA A 142 6.71 -5.26 -4.32
C ALA A 142 5.93 -4.13 -5.02
N GLU A 143 6.49 -3.57 -6.09
CA GLU A 143 5.82 -2.55 -6.88
C GLU A 143 4.52 -3.07 -7.47
N THR A 144 4.50 -4.28 -8.05
CA THR A 144 3.29 -4.88 -8.60
C THR A 144 2.23 -5.10 -7.51
N MET A 145 2.62 -5.65 -6.35
CA MET A 145 1.68 -5.94 -5.25
C MET A 145 1.00 -4.69 -4.67
N LEU A 146 1.68 -3.53 -4.69
CA LEU A 146 1.17 -2.27 -4.15
C LEU A 146 0.55 -1.35 -5.19
N SER A 147 1.13 -1.28 -6.39
CA SER A 147 0.75 -0.31 -7.41
C SER A 147 -0.37 -0.82 -8.31
N THR A 148 -0.45 -2.12 -8.62
CA THR A 148 -1.43 -2.65 -9.59
C THR A 148 -2.88 -2.28 -9.23
N PRO A 149 -3.37 -2.45 -7.98
CA PRO A 149 -4.72 -2.00 -7.62
C PRO A 149 -4.92 -0.49 -7.78
N LYS A 150 -3.90 0.31 -7.45
CA LYS A 150 -3.93 1.78 -7.58
C LYS A 150 -3.96 2.21 -9.05
N ILE A 151 -3.17 1.56 -9.90
CA ILE A 151 -3.10 1.82 -11.35
C ILE A 151 -4.44 1.47 -12.00
N MET A 152 -5.01 0.30 -11.68
CA MET A 152 -6.31 -0.12 -12.22
C MET A 152 -7.43 0.86 -11.88
N ARG A 153 -7.46 1.32 -10.63
CA ARG A 153 -8.43 2.31 -10.19
C ARG A 153 -8.25 3.66 -10.89
N ARG A 154 -7.01 4.15 -11.02
CA ARG A 154 -6.73 5.48 -11.60
C ARG A 154 -6.86 5.54 -13.12
N LYS A 155 -6.38 4.52 -13.84
CA LYS A 155 -6.27 4.52 -15.30
C LYS A 155 -7.49 3.92 -15.99
N TYR A 156 -8.09 2.89 -15.39
CA TYR A 156 -9.18 2.12 -16.00
C TYR A 156 -10.50 2.25 -15.24
N ASN A 157 -10.52 2.91 -14.08
CA ASN A 157 -11.67 2.99 -13.19
C ASN A 157 -12.20 1.59 -12.79
N ILE A 158 -11.29 0.62 -12.66
CA ILE A 158 -11.58 -0.75 -12.25
C ILE A 158 -11.05 -0.94 -10.83
N GLU A 159 -11.91 -1.40 -9.93
CA GLU A 159 -11.52 -1.78 -8.58
C GLU A 159 -11.20 -3.28 -8.55
N ILE A 160 -9.95 -3.61 -8.25
CA ILE A 160 -9.48 -4.98 -8.12
C ILE A 160 -9.03 -5.24 -6.68
N ASN A 161 -9.27 -6.45 -6.20
CA ASN A 161 -8.71 -6.94 -4.95
C ASN A 161 -8.02 -8.29 -5.19
N PRO A 162 -6.80 -8.28 -5.78
CA PRO A 162 -6.10 -9.52 -6.10
C PRO A 162 -5.78 -10.30 -4.82
N THR A 163 -6.06 -11.60 -4.86
CA THR A 163 -5.75 -12.52 -3.77
C THR A 163 -4.27 -12.91 -3.79
N GLU A 164 -3.79 -13.49 -2.69
CA GLU A 164 -2.42 -14.05 -2.64
C GLU A 164 -2.19 -15.10 -3.73
N GLN A 165 -3.23 -15.89 -4.03
CA GLN A 165 -3.20 -16.91 -5.08
C GLN A 165 -3.07 -16.29 -6.48
N ASP A 166 -3.70 -15.15 -6.73
CA ASP A 166 -3.60 -14.44 -8.01
C ASP A 166 -2.15 -13.96 -8.26
N PHE A 167 -1.53 -13.35 -7.24
CA PHE A 167 -0.14 -12.92 -7.32
C PHE A 167 0.81 -14.11 -7.47
N LYS A 168 0.55 -15.22 -6.77
CA LYS A 168 1.37 -16.43 -6.87
C LYS A 168 1.39 -16.99 -8.29
N VAL A 169 0.23 -17.13 -8.93
CA VAL A 169 0.13 -17.62 -10.31
C VAL A 169 0.80 -16.65 -11.29
N LEU A 170 0.60 -15.34 -11.08
CA LEU A 170 1.22 -14.30 -11.91
C LEU A 170 2.75 -14.37 -11.86
N PHE A 171 3.33 -14.40 -10.67
CA PHE A 171 4.78 -14.42 -10.50
C PHE A 171 5.41 -15.75 -10.90
N GLU A 172 4.69 -16.87 -10.76
CA GLU A 172 5.13 -18.18 -11.27
C GLU A 172 5.30 -18.15 -12.80
N ALA A 173 4.30 -17.61 -13.52
CA ALA A 173 4.39 -17.47 -14.97
C ALA A 173 5.47 -16.46 -15.42
N LEU A 174 5.68 -15.37 -14.68
CA LEU A 174 6.78 -14.43 -14.94
C LEU A 174 8.14 -15.07 -14.72
N ASN A 175 8.29 -15.85 -13.64
CA ASN A 175 9.54 -16.51 -13.28
C ASN A 175 9.93 -17.59 -14.30
N GLU A 176 8.95 -18.28 -14.87
CA GLU A 176 9.11 -19.24 -15.97
C GLU A 176 9.29 -18.58 -17.35
N GLY A 177 9.16 -17.26 -17.45
CA GLY A 177 9.23 -16.52 -18.72
C GLY A 177 8.03 -16.77 -19.65
N LYS A 178 6.93 -17.33 -19.12
CA LYS A 178 5.70 -17.56 -19.88
C LYS A 178 4.95 -16.27 -20.17
N ILE A 179 5.12 -15.22 -19.39
CA ILE A 179 4.45 -13.93 -19.63
C ILE A 179 5.47 -12.78 -19.58
N SER A 180 5.20 -11.73 -20.37
CA SER A 180 5.95 -10.47 -20.29
C SER A 180 5.41 -9.58 -19.17
N LYS A 181 6.25 -8.65 -18.69
CA LYS A 181 5.87 -7.64 -17.70
C LYS A 181 4.75 -6.72 -18.18
N ASP A 182 4.68 -6.47 -19.48
CA ASP A 182 3.67 -5.60 -20.09
C ASP A 182 2.25 -6.19 -19.99
N ASN A 183 2.13 -7.51 -19.82
CA ASN A 183 0.84 -8.20 -19.81
C ASN A 183 0.11 -8.08 -18.47
N ILE A 184 0.79 -7.64 -17.41
CA ILE A 184 0.22 -7.61 -16.06
C ILE A 184 -1.02 -6.72 -16.04
N GLU A 185 -0.96 -5.55 -16.67
CA GLU A 185 -2.10 -4.64 -16.72
C GLU A 185 -3.29 -5.26 -17.48
N ASP A 186 -3.02 -5.87 -18.64
CA ASP A 186 -4.06 -6.47 -19.47
C ASP A 186 -4.72 -7.68 -18.78
N ILE A 187 -3.95 -8.49 -18.03
CA ILE A 187 -4.48 -9.63 -17.26
C ILE A 187 -5.48 -9.16 -16.20
N PHE A 188 -5.13 -8.13 -15.43
CA PHE A 188 -6.02 -7.63 -14.37
C PHE A 188 -7.23 -6.84 -14.92
N LYS A 189 -7.16 -6.35 -16.16
CA LYS A 189 -8.28 -5.65 -16.81
C LYS A 189 -9.47 -6.57 -17.10
N GLU A 190 -9.22 -7.86 -17.32
CA GLU A 190 -10.25 -8.85 -17.64
C GLU A 190 -11.15 -9.22 -16.43
N GLN A 191 -10.78 -8.82 -15.20
CA GLN A 191 -11.56 -9.03 -13.97
C GLN A 191 -11.94 -10.49 -13.65
N MET A 192 -11.18 -11.47 -14.12
CA MET A 192 -11.34 -12.89 -13.76
C MET A 192 -10.15 -13.39 -12.93
N PRO A 193 -10.23 -14.57 -12.30
CA PRO A 193 -9.09 -15.18 -11.61
C PRO A 193 -7.89 -15.32 -12.55
N VAL A 194 -6.70 -14.96 -12.05
CA VAL A 194 -5.49 -14.91 -12.89
C VAL A 194 -5.19 -16.28 -13.51
N LYS A 195 -5.48 -17.36 -12.79
CA LYS A 195 -5.31 -18.75 -13.25
C LYS A 195 -5.97 -19.05 -14.60
N ASP A 196 -7.15 -18.48 -14.85
CA ASP A 196 -7.93 -18.80 -16.05
C ASP A 196 -7.51 -17.94 -17.24
N ILE A 197 -7.05 -16.71 -16.97
CA ILE A 197 -6.66 -15.75 -18.00
C ILE A 197 -5.22 -15.96 -18.48
N ILE A 198 -4.32 -16.39 -17.60
CA ILE A 198 -2.87 -16.39 -17.88
C ILE A 198 -2.50 -17.19 -19.13
N VAL A 199 -3.27 -18.25 -19.43
CA VAL A 199 -3.10 -19.09 -20.61
C VAL A 199 -3.24 -18.30 -21.91
N LYS A 200 -4.10 -17.27 -21.95
CA LYS A 200 -4.30 -16.41 -23.14
C LYS A 200 -3.06 -15.56 -23.47
N TYR A 201 -2.25 -15.26 -22.46
CA TYR A 201 -1.10 -14.36 -22.54
C TYR A 201 0.24 -15.09 -22.52
N HIS A 202 0.23 -16.43 -22.58
CA HIS A 202 1.46 -17.20 -22.69
C HIS A 202 2.26 -16.80 -23.95
N ALA A 203 3.56 -16.62 -23.76
CA ALA A 203 4.51 -16.34 -24.81
C ALA A 203 4.50 -17.49 -25.82
N MET A 204 4.29 -17.15 -27.09
CA MET A 204 4.28 -18.14 -28.16
C MET A 204 5.71 -18.62 -28.45
N SER A 205 5.84 -19.88 -28.85
CA SER A 205 7.12 -20.42 -29.31
C SER A 205 7.59 -19.68 -30.57
N ASP A 206 8.91 -19.58 -30.79
CA ASP A 206 9.45 -18.86 -31.96
C ASP A 206 8.91 -19.42 -33.30
N LYS A 207 8.60 -20.73 -33.37
CA LYS A 207 7.99 -21.36 -34.56
C LYS A 207 6.53 -20.97 -34.77
N ASP A 208 5.75 -20.91 -33.70
CA ASP A 208 4.34 -20.52 -33.79
C ASP A 208 4.20 -19.02 -34.09
N LEU A 209 5.12 -18.21 -33.56
CA LEU A 209 5.21 -16.78 -33.84
C LEU A 209 5.48 -16.53 -35.33
N GLU A 210 6.46 -17.24 -35.91
CA GLU A 210 6.79 -17.11 -37.32
C GLU A 210 5.62 -17.54 -38.24
N SER A 211 4.91 -18.62 -37.87
CA SER A 211 3.71 -19.07 -38.61
C SER A 211 2.59 -18.02 -38.58
N GLN A 212 2.31 -17.42 -37.42
CA GLN A 212 1.30 -16.38 -37.31
C GLN A 212 1.70 -15.09 -38.03
N ILE A 213 2.96 -14.68 -37.95
CA ILE A 213 3.46 -13.52 -38.69
C ILE A 213 3.32 -13.76 -40.19
N LYS A 214 3.73 -14.93 -40.72
CA LYS A 214 3.56 -15.28 -42.14
C LYS A 214 2.09 -15.25 -42.56
N LYS A 215 1.19 -15.76 -41.72
CA LYS A 215 -0.26 -15.72 -41.98
C LYS A 215 -0.77 -14.28 -42.06
N ILE A 216 -0.45 -13.43 -41.08
CA ILE A 216 -0.86 -12.02 -41.04
C ILE A 216 -0.30 -11.24 -42.24
N VAL A 217 0.96 -11.49 -42.62
CA VAL A 217 1.60 -10.90 -43.81
C VAL A 217 0.90 -11.35 -45.09
N SER A 218 0.54 -12.64 -45.19
CA SER A 218 -0.16 -13.18 -46.38
C SER A 218 -1.58 -12.64 -46.56
N GLU A 219 -2.28 -12.35 -45.45
CA GLU A 219 -3.62 -11.78 -45.44
C GLU A 219 -3.63 -10.25 -45.68
N ASN A 220 -2.46 -9.60 -45.60
CA ASN A 220 -2.32 -8.14 -45.62
C ASN A 220 -1.19 -7.67 -46.56
N LYS A 221 -1.11 -8.25 -47.76
CA LYS A 221 -0.05 -7.96 -48.75
C LYS A 221 0.02 -6.52 -49.24
N ASP A 222 -1.07 -5.76 -49.10
CA ASP A 222 -1.17 -4.38 -49.62
C ASP A 222 -0.79 -3.30 -48.61
N LEU A 223 -0.47 -3.67 -47.36
CA LEU A 223 -0.14 -2.70 -46.30
C LEU A 223 1.34 -2.31 -46.35
N GLN A 224 1.63 -1.01 -46.15
CA GLN A 224 3.00 -0.53 -45.95
C GLN A 224 3.63 -1.19 -44.72
N PHE A 225 4.93 -1.47 -44.77
CA PHE A 225 5.68 -2.19 -43.73
C PHE A 225 5.44 -1.65 -42.31
N ASN A 226 5.37 -0.32 -42.14
CA ASN A 226 5.10 0.32 -40.85
C ASN A 226 3.67 0.05 -40.34
N ALA A 227 2.68 0.00 -41.22
CA ALA A 227 1.30 -0.34 -40.87
C ALA A 227 1.14 -1.85 -40.57
N LEU A 228 1.93 -2.68 -41.25
CA LEU A 228 2.02 -4.11 -41.01
C LEU A 228 2.61 -4.43 -39.62
N ILE A 229 3.66 -3.71 -39.21
CA ILE A 229 4.19 -3.77 -37.83
C ILE A 229 3.10 -3.43 -36.83
N GLY A 230 2.39 -2.31 -37.01
CA GLY A 230 1.31 -1.89 -36.12
C GLY A 230 0.18 -2.93 -36.00
N LYS A 231 -0.17 -3.59 -37.11
CA LYS A 231 -1.23 -4.62 -37.14
C LYS A 231 -0.78 -5.93 -36.49
N VAL A 232 0.46 -6.36 -36.75
CA VAL A 232 1.06 -7.54 -36.10
C VAL A 232 1.20 -7.29 -34.58
N MET A 233 1.63 -6.10 -34.17
CA MET A 233 1.71 -5.72 -32.75
C MET A 233 0.35 -5.63 -32.07
N SER A 234 -0.71 -5.22 -32.79
CA SER A 234 -2.08 -5.20 -32.29
C SER A 234 -2.60 -6.63 -32.04
N VAL A 235 -2.40 -7.54 -33.00
CA VAL A 235 -2.90 -8.93 -32.93
C VAL A 235 -2.09 -9.79 -31.95
N LEU A 236 -0.77 -9.60 -31.92
CA LEU A 236 0.15 -10.32 -31.04
C LEU A 236 0.46 -9.55 -29.76
N ARG A 237 -0.39 -8.59 -29.38
CA ARG A 237 -0.19 -7.75 -28.19
C ARG A 237 -0.03 -8.64 -26.96
N GLY A 238 1.15 -8.58 -26.35
CA GLY A 238 1.51 -9.35 -25.17
C GLY A 238 1.94 -10.80 -25.39
N LYS A 239 1.89 -11.34 -26.62
CA LYS A 239 2.25 -12.74 -26.91
C LYS A 239 3.71 -12.97 -27.30
N ALA A 240 4.44 -11.90 -27.61
CA ALA A 240 5.87 -11.92 -27.88
C ALA A 240 6.50 -10.54 -27.62
N ASP A 241 7.81 -10.54 -27.39
CA ASP A 241 8.60 -9.31 -27.22
C ASP A 241 8.52 -8.45 -28.50
N PRO A 242 8.15 -7.16 -28.41
CA PRO A 242 8.10 -6.25 -29.55
C PRO A 242 9.40 -6.24 -30.38
N LYS A 243 10.56 -6.39 -29.74
CA LYS A 243 11.85 -6.46 -30.45
C LYS A 243 11.96 -7.70 -31.32
N LYS A 244 11.56 -8.86 -30.79
CA LYS A 244 11.55 -10.13 -31.55
C LYS A 244 10.59 -10.07 -32.74
N ILE A 245 9.42 -9.46 -32.57
CA ILE A 245 8.44 -9.30 -33.67
C ILE A 245 9.05 -8.48 -34.82
N VAL A 246 9.73 -7.37 -34.50
CA VAL A 246 10.38 -6.51 -35.50
C VAL A 246 11.56 -7.23 -36.17
N GLU A 247 12.39 -7.95 -35.41
CA GLU A 247 13.49 -8.74 -35.98
C GLU A 247 13.00 -9.83 -36.94
N MET A 248 11.93 -10.56 -36.57
CA MET A 248 11.36 -11.59 -37.44
C MET A 248 10.71 -11.00 -38.69
N LEU A 249 10.00 -9.86 -38.58
CA LEU A 249 9.46 -9.14 -39.72
C LEU A 249 10.57 -8.63 -40.67
N ASN A 250 11.71 -8.18 -40.14
CA ASN A 250 12.86 -7.78 -40.94
C ASN A 250 13.56 -8.96 -41.63
N ARG A 251 13.55 -10.16 -41.03
CA ARG A 251 14.07 -11.40 -41.65
C ARG A 251 13.16 -11.98 -42.73
N LEU A 252 11.87 -11.63 -42.72
CA LEU A 252 10.88 -12.06 -43.71
C LEU A 252 10.78 -11.11 -44.91
N LYS A 253 11.61 -10.07 -44.93
CA LYS A 253 11.78 -9.13 -46.03
C LYS A 253 12.65 -9.75 -47.13
#